data_AF-C8WA61-F1
#
_entry.id   AF-C8WA61-F1
#
_cell.length_a   1.000
_cell.length_b   1.000
_cell.length_c   1.000
_cell.angle_alpha   90.00
_cell.angle_beta   90.00
_cell.angle_gamma   90.00
#
_symmetry.space_group_name_H-M   'P 1'
#
loop_
_entity.id
_entity.type
_entity.pdbx_description
1 polymer ?
#
loop_
_entity_poly.entity_id
_entity_poly.type
_entity_poly.pdbx_seq_one_letter_code
_entity_poly.pdbx_strand_id
1 'polypeptide(L)'
;MERSKYCQELCDALERYGKTWTDRSNACVEHIYFKSRGNWVSVLYGDDIRGFPQKFLVWEMSNYSYSPRVMDVEKIIDKYF
;
A
#
# COMPACT_ATOMS: atom_id res chain seq x y z
N MET A 1 9.32 -15.79 6.92
CA MET A 1 8.07 -15.11 7.32
C MET A 1 7.21 -15.06 6.08
N GLU A 2 5.97 -15.54 6.16
CA GLU A 2 5.07 -15.55 5.02
C GLU A 2 4.50 -14.14 4.83
N ARG A 3 4.53 -13.62 3.59
CA ARG A 3 3.96 -12.33 3.24
C ARG A 3 2.45 -12.36 3.51
N SER A 4 1.90 -11.25 4.01
CA SER A 4 0.45 -11.17 4.20
C SER A 4 -0.28 -11.37 2.87
N LYS A 5 -1.37 -12.15 2.89
CA LYS A 5 -2.26 -12.33 1.73
C LYS A 5 -2.64 -11.00 1.08
N TYR A 6 -2.96 -9.98 1.88
CA TYR A 6 -3.37 -8.67 1.37
C TYR A 6 -2.24 -7.92 0.68
N CYS A 7 -1.02 -8.03 1.22
CA CYS A 7 0.16 -7.43 0.61
C CYS A 7 0.48 -8.12 -0.72
N GLN A 8 0.34 -9.44 -0.78
CA GLN A 8 0.47 -10.19 -2.03
C GLN A 8 -0.57 -9.75 -3.07
N GLU A 9 -1.85 -9.60 -2.69
CA GLU A 9 -2.91 -9.11 -3.58
C GLU A 9 -2.58 -7.72 -4.16
N LEU A 10 -1.99 -6.82 -3.35
CA LEU A 10 -1.56 -5.52 -3.84
C LEU A 10 -0.37 -5.62 -4.79
N CYS A 11 0.62 -6.46 -4.50
CA CYS A 11 1.75 -6.71 -5.40
C CYS A 11 1.29 -7.29 -6.74
N ASP A 12 0.40 -8.27 -6.73
CA ASP A 12 -0.16 -8.88 -7.94
C ASP A 12 -0.90 -7.83 -8.79
N ALA A 13 -1.64 -6.93 -8.16
CA ALA A 13 -2.25 -5.80 -8.85
C ALA A 13 -1.19 -4.87 -9.46
N LEU A 14 -0.14 -4.51 -8.71
CA LEU A 14 0.92 -3.62 -9.21
C LEU A 14 1.60 -4.18 -10.45
N GLU A 15 1.87 -5.49 -10.46
CA GLU A 15 2.40 -6.20 -11.61
C GLU A 15 1.41 -6.21 -12.77
N ARG A 16 0.14 -6.58 -12.52
CA ARG A 16 -0.91 -6.66 -13.56
C ARG A 16 -1.12 -5.34 -14.30
N TYR A 17 -1.01 -4.21 -13.61
CA TYR A 17 -1.19 -2.88 -14.20
C TYR A 17 0.12 -2.21 -14.60
N GLY A 18 1.25 -2.93 -14.58
CA GLY A 18 2.56 -2.43 -15.01
C GLY A 18 3.07 -1.25 -14.20
N LYS A 19 2.67 -1.13 -12.93
CA LYS A 19 3.11 -0.04 -12.05
C LYS A 19 4.51 -0.36 -11.52
N THR A 20 5.43 0.61 -11.60
CA THR A 20 6.73 0.51 -10.91
C THR A 20 6.54 0.67 -9.41
N TRP A 21 7.09 -0.25 -8.62
CA TRP A 21 7.02 -0.22 -7.16
C TRP A 21 8.30 -0.73 -6.48
N THR A 22 8.44 -0.41 -5.18
CA THR A 22 9.49 -0.94 -4.30
C THR A 22 8.88 -1.24 -2.94
N ASP A 23 9.28 -2.34 -2.30
CA ASP A 23 8.94 -2.62 -0.91
C ASP A 23 10.11 -2.42 0.05
N ARG A 24 9.75 -2.07 1.28
CA ARG A 24 10.60 -2.12 2.47
C ARG A 24 9.83 -2.88 3.54
N SER A 25 10.07 -4.19 3.57
CA SER A 25 9.41 -5.10 4.51
C SER A 25 10.36 -5.44 5.66
N ASN A 26 9.84 -5.45 6.89
CA ASN A 26 10.53 -5.96 8.07
C ASN A 26 9.63 -6.97 8.82
N ALA A 27 10.06 -7.44 9.98
CA ALA A 27 9.37 -8.50 10.72
C ALA A 27 7.94 -8.16 11.18
N CYS A 28 7.56 -6.88 11.26
CA CYS A 28 6.26 -6.46 11.80
C CYS A 28 5.45 -5.60 10.81
N VAL A 29 6.09 -5.10 9.76
CA VAL A 29 5.54 -4.07 8.88
C VAL A 29 6.02 -4.29 7.44
N GLU A 30 5.08 -4.28 6.51
CA GLU A 30 5.30 -4.26 5.07
C GLU A 30 4.98 -2.87 4.52
N HIS A 31 5.93 -2.27 3.82
CA HIS A 31 5.78 -0.93 3.26
C HIS A 31 6.00 -0.96 1.75
N ILE A 32 4.97 -0.65 0.98
CA ILE A 32 5.02 -0.61 -0.50
C ILE A 32 4.95 0.83 -0.98
N TYR A 33 5.80 1.19 -1.94
CA TYR A 33 5.74 2.47 -2.66
C TYR A 33 5.52 2.22 -4.14
N PHE A 34 4.59 2.94 -4.76
CA PHE A 34 4.35 2.82 -6.20
C PHE A 34 3.97 4.16 -6.84
N LYS A 35 4.15 4.31 -8.16
CA LYS A 35 3.71 5.49 -8.90
C LYS A 35 2.31 5.32 -9.47
N SER A 36 1.42 6.28 -9.22
CA SER A 36 0.10 6.38 -9.83
C SER A 36 -0.15 7.80 -10.34
N ARG A 37 -0.51 7.93 -11.62
CA ARG A 37 -0.87 9.22 -12.26
C ARG A 37 0.14 10.35 -12.00
N GLY A 38 1.44 10.02 -12.02
CA GLY A 38 2.53 10.97 -11.76
C GLY A 38 2.90 11.17 -10.29
N ASN A 39 2.11 10.63 -9.36
CA ASN A 39 2.30 10.77 -7.92
C ASN A 39 2.86 9.50 -7.30
N TRP A 40 3.73 9.64 -6.30
CA TRP A 40 4.11 8.51 -5.46
C TRP A 40 3.03 8.23 -4.42
N VAL A 41 2.69 6.95 -4.27
CA VAL A 41 1.78 6.43 -3.27
C VAL A 41 2.58 5.55 -2.33
N SER A 42 2.41 5.77 -1.03
CA SER A 42 3.02 5.00 0.05
C SER A 42 1.92 4.20 0.74
N VAL A 43 2.12 2.90 0.89
CA VAL A 43 1.17 1.96 1.48
C VAL A 43 1.86 1.19 2.59
N LEU A 44 1.35 1.32 3.83
CA LEU A 44 1.84 0.59 4.98
C LEU A 44 0.81 -0.48 5.37
N TYR A 45 1.30 -1.69 5.57
CA TYR A 45 0.57 -2.83 6.11
C TYR A 45 1.33 -3.37 7.31
N GLY A 46 0.66 -3.71 8.38
CA GLY A 46 1.30 -4.34 9.54
C GLY A 46 0.31 -4.56 10.66
N ASP A 47 0.60 -5.56 11.50
CA ASP A 47 -0.20 -5.88 12.68
C ASP A 47 -0.27 -4.71 13.69
N ASP A 48 0.67 -3.77 13.58
CA ASP A 48 0.75 -2.55 14.39
C ASP A 48 -0.17 -1.40 13.94
N ILE A 49 -0.97 -1.56 12.88
CA ILE A 49 -2.07 -0.62 12.59
C ILE A 49 -3.17 -0.86 13.63
N ARG A 50 -2.97 -0.28 14.83
CA ARG A 50 -3.81 -0.50 16.02
C ARG A 50 -5.29 -0.37 15.67
N GLY A 51 -6.01 -1.49 15.74
CA GLY A 51 -7.46 -1.56 15.57
C GLY A 51 -7.96 -1.88 14.15
N PHE A 52 -7.08 -2.05 13.17
CA PHE A 52 -7.47 -2.39 11.78
C PHE A 52 -6.66 -3.55 11.22
N PRO A 53 -6.85 -4.78 11.74
CA PRO A 53 -6.32 -5.95 11.07
C PRO A 53 -6.84 -5.98 9.63
N GLN A 54 -5.98 -6.32 8.66
CA GLN A 54 -6.31 -6.44 7.23
C GLN A 54 -6.50 -5.13 6.45
N LYS A 55 -6.14 -3.96 7.01
CA LYS A 55 -6.21 -2.68 6.29
C LYS A 55 -4.85 -2.06 6.04
N PHE A 56 -4.82 -1.14 5.09
CA PHE A 56 -3.63 -0.40 4.69
C PHE A 56 -3.74 1.06 5.13
N LEU A 57 -2.64 1.63 5.60
CA LEU A 57 -2.49 3.08 5.66
C LEU A 57 -1.88 3.58 4.34
N VAL A 58 -2.52 4.56 3.71
CA VAL A 58 -2.17 5.03 2.37
C VAL A 58 -1.94 6.53 2.36
N TRP A 59 -0.82 6.96 1.77
CA TRP A 59 -0.43 8.36 1.58
C TRP A 59 -0.15 8.66 0.12
N GLU A 60 -0.64 9.80 -0.37
CA GLU A 60 -0.24 10.39 -1.65
C GLU A 60 0.83 11.45 -1.41
N MET A 61 2.03 11.23 -1.94
CA MET A 61 3.16 12.14 -1.77
C MET A 61 3.13 13.34 -2.73
N SER A 62 1.97 13.66 -3.31
CA SER A 62 1.80 14.70 -4.32
C SER A 62 1.57 16.10 -3.76
N ASN A 63 1.15 16.22 -2.50
CA ASN A 63 0.66 17.50 -1.96
C ASN A 63 1.08 17.79 -0.51
N TYR A 64 2.10 17.12 0.05
CA TYR A 64 2.42 17.23 1.50
C TYR A 64 1.19 17.04 2.41
N SER A 65 0.17 16.31 1.92
CA SER A 65 -1.00 15.95 2.71
C SER A 65 -0.61 14.82 3.64
N TYR A 66 -0.29 15.17 4.88
CA TYR A 66 0.16 14.24 5.91
C TYR A 66 -0.97 13.36 6.48
N SER A 67 -2.17 13.41 5.92
CA SER A 67 -3.32 12.63 6.41
C SER A 67 -3.36 11.24 5.74
N PRO A 68 -2.88 10.17 6.41
CA PRO A 68 -3.09 8.82 5.91
C PRO A 68 -4.57 8.52 5.76
N ARG A 69 -4.89 7.70 4.77
CA ARG A 69 -6.20 7.07 4.66
C ARG A 69 -6.07 5.60 5.01
N VAL A 70 -6.99 5.10 5.84
CA VAL A 70 -7.15 3.66 6.04
C VAL A 70 -7.99 3.12 4.89
N MET A 71 -7.42 2.24 4.07
CA MET A 71 -8.06 1.70 2.87
C MET A 71 -7.92 0.18 2.80
N ASP A 72 -8.91 -0.46 2.20
CA ASP A 72 -8.87 -1.88 1.82
C ASP A 72 -8.18 -2.00 0.45
N VAL A 73 -7.62 -3.17 0.12
CA VAL A 73 -6.88 -3.38 -1.14
C VAL A 73 -7.71 -3.03 -2.38
N GLU A 74 -8.99 -3.39 -2.39
CA GLU A 74 -9.92 -3.10 -3.50
C GLU A 74 -10.06 -1.60 -3.76
N LYS A 75 -10.11 -0.79 -2.69
CA LYS A 75 -10.20 0.67 -2.80
C LYS A 75 -8.88 1.30 -3.25
N ILE A 76 -7.75 0.67 -2.92
CA ILE A 76 -6.44 1.09 -3.42
C ILE A 76 -6.39 0.84 -4.93
N ILE A 77 -6.85 -0.33 -5.38
CA ILE A 77 -6.92 -0.68 -6.80
C ILE A 77 -7.82 0.31 -7.55
N ASP A 78 -9.08 0.47 -7.13
CA ASP A 78 -10.05 1.36 -7.78
C ASP A 78 -9.55 2.81 -7.91
N LYS A 79 -8.87 3.32 -6.88
CA LYS A 79 -8.42 4.71 -6.85
C LYS A 79 -7.14 4.96 -7.64
N TYR A 80 -6.16 4.05 -7.56
CA TYR A 80 -4.79 4.33 -7.98
C TYR A 80 -4.32 3.57 -9.22
N PHE A 81 -5.12 2.64 -9.74
CA PHE A 81 -4.71 1.83 -10.87
C PHE A 81 -5.29 2.40 -12.16
#